data_AF-A0AA88YR04-F1
#
_entry.id   AF-A0AA88YR04-F1
#
_cell.length_a   1.000
_cell.length_b   1.000
_cell.length_c   1.000
_cell.angle_alpha   90.00
_cell.angle_beta   90.00
_cell.angle_gamma   90.00
#
_symmetry.space_group_name_H-M   'P 1'
#
loop_
_entity.id
_entity.type
_entity.pdbx_description
1 polymer ?
#
loop_
_entity_poly.entity_id
_entity_poly.type
_entity_poly.pdbx_seq_one_letter_code
_entity_poly.pdbx_strand_id
1 'polypeptide(L)'
;LSGWHQRLNRKAKKANLPFYMLVPLLKEEGSTVELQMTLVNDGLLRRRHRSGYNRVNLDIFQLWEKLDSRLVTTSQFLRECARIYGPGDTRR
;
A
#
# COMPACT_ATOMS: atom_id res chain seq x y z
N LEU A 1 2.88 -19.70 2.77
CA LEU A 1 4.30 -19.48 3.15
C LEU A 1 4.46 -18.01 3.54
N SER A 2 4.88 -17.77 4.78
CA SER A 2 4.84 -16.48 5.48
C SER A 2 5.82 -15.46 4.89
N GLY A 3 5.36 -14.25 4.54
CA GLY A 3 6.17 -13.22 3.83
C GLY A 3 7.42 -12.71 4.58
N TRP A 4 7.51 -12.94 5.89
CA TRP A 4 8.68 -12.59 6.69
C TRP A 4 9.93 -13.42 6.32
N HIS A 5 9.76 -14.70 5.96
CA HIS A 5 10.86 -15.54 5.49
C HIS A 5 11.50 -15.01 4.20
N GLN A 6 10.66 -14.55 3.25
CA GLN A 6 11.15 -13.99 1.99
C GLN A 6 11.92 -12.68 2.20
N ARG A 7 11.46 -11.83 3.13
CA ARG A 7 12.18 -10.61 3.51
C ARG A 7 13.54 -10.91 4.13
N LEU A 8 13.59 -11.88 5.03
CA LEU A 8 14.82 -12.28 5.70
C LEU A 8 15.83 -12.84 4.69
N ASN A 9 15.39 -13.75 3.81
CA ASN A 9 16.23 -14.27 2.73
C ASN A 9 16.71 -13.18 1.76
N ARG A 10 15.88 -12.15 1.50
CA ARG A 10 16.27 -11.00 0.67
C ARG A 10 17.33 -10.13 1.35
N LYS A 11 17.19 -9.85 2.65
CA LYS A 11 18.20 -9.10 3.42
C LYS A 11 19.53 -9.86 3.50
N ALA A 12 19.45 -11.18 3.70
CA ALA A 12 20.61 -12.05 3.72
C ALA A 12 21.27 -12.26 2.34
N LYS A 13 20.56 -11.97 1.23
CA LYS A 13 20.98 -12.23 -0.16
C LYS A 13 21.34 -13.70 -0.47
N LYS A 14 21.11 -14.63 0.46
CA LYS A 14 21.36 -16.07 0.35
C LYS A 14 20.32 -16.85 1.15
N ALA A 15 20.05 -18.06 0.70
CA ALA A 15 19.35 -19.07 1.50
C ALA A 15 20.38 -19.86 2.33
N ASN A 16 19.96 -20.38 3.48
CA ASN A 16 20.78 -21.19 4.41
C ASN A 16 21.90 -20.40 5.12
N LEU A 17 21.53 -19.47 6.01
CA LEU A 17 22.50 -18.70 6.80
C LEU A 17 23.01 -19.48 8.01
N PRO A 18 24.31 -19.35 8.35
CA PRO A 18 24.83 -19.76 9.65
C PRO A 18 24.06 -19.07 10.80
N PHE A 19 23.85 -19.80 11.90
CA PHE A 19 23.04 -19.33 13.03
C PHE A 19 23.48 -17.96 13.57
N TYR A 20 24.80 -17.72 13.67
CA TYR A 20 25.34 -16.45 14.16
C TYR A 20 25.01 -15.23 13.28
N MET A 21 24.79 -15.43 11.97
CA MET A 21 24.32 -14.38 11.07
C MET A 21 22.80 -14.25 11.10
N LEU A 22 22.10 -15.35 11.38
CA LEU A 22 20.64 -15.37 11.47
C LEU A 22 20.11 -14.62 12.71
N VAL A 23 20.79 -14.74 13.85
CA VAL A 23 20.40 -14.10 15.13
C VAL A 23 20.24 -12.57 15.03
N PRO A 24 21.21 -11.78 14.53
CA PRO A 24 21.05 -10.33 14.40
C PRO A 24 19.94 -9.95 13.41
N LEU A 25 19.78 -10.71 12.31
CA LEU A 25 18.72 -10.48 11.33
C LEU A 25 17.33 -10.73 11.92
N LEU A 26 17.17 -11.78 12.75
CA LEU A 26 15.93 -12.06 13.45
C LEU A 26 15.61 -10.95 14.47
N LYS A 27 16.61 -10.46 15.20
CA LYS A 27 16.45 -9.35 16.15
C LYS A 27 15.96 -8.09 15.44
N GLU A 28 16.58 -7.73 14.31
CA GLU A 28 16.21 -6.55 13.51
C GLU A 28 14.79 -6.67 12.92
N GLU A 29 14.42 -7.86 12.43
CA GLU A 29 13.07 -8.12 11.94
C GLU A 29 12.04 -8.04 13.08
N GLY A 30 12.35 -8.58 14.26
CA GLY A 30 11.48 -8.50 15.45
C GLY A 30 11.20 -7.07 15.89
N SER A 31 12.24 -6.24 16.01
CA SER A 31 12.07 -4.81 16.35
C SER A 31 11.31 -4.03 15.28
N THR A 32 11.47 -4.41 14.00
CA THR A 32 10.73 -3.78 12.90
C THR A 32 9.24 -4.12 12.97
N VAL A 33 8.88 -5.35 13.34
CA VAL A 33 7.48 -5.78 13.48
C VAL A 33 6.81 -5.07 14.65
N GLU A 34 7.49 -4.93 15.79
CA GLU A 34 6.99 -4.16 16.93
C GLU A 34 6.75 -2.69 16.55
N LEU A 35 7.72 -2.05 15.91
CA LEU A 35 7.59 -0.66 15.45
C LEU A 35 6.46 -0.50 14.43
N GLN A 36 6.29 -1.45 13.51
CA GLN A 36 5.16 -1.46 12.58
C GLN A 36 3.82 -1.62 13.31
N MET A 37 3.74 -2.50 14.30
CA MET A 37 2.53 -2.71 15.09
C MET A 37 2.15 -1.46 15.86
N THR A 38 3.11 -0.78 16.50
CA THR A 38 2.91 0.51 17.16
C THR A 38 2.45 1.57 16.17
N LEU A 39 3.07 1.69 15.00
CA LEU A 39 2.65 2.66 13.98
C LEU A 39 1.29 2.35 13.34
N VAL A 40 0.86 1.07 13.30
CA VAL A 40 -0.51 0.68 12.91
C VAL A 40 -1.48 1.13 13.99
N ASN A 41 -1.16 0.86 15.26
CA ASN A 41 -1.98 1.23 16.42
C ASN A 41 -2.15 2.75 16.51
N ASP A 42 -1.07 3.51 16.29
CA ASP A 42 -1.07 4.98 16.30
C ASP A 42 -1.69 5.58 15.02
N GLY A 43 -2.15 4.75 14.08
CA GLY A 43 -2.78 5.19 12.82
C GLY A 43 -1.83 5.93 11.86
N LEU A 44 -0.52 5.94 12.13
CA LEU A 44 0.47 6.68 11.37
C LEU A 44 0.77 6.01 10.01
N LEU A 45 0.66 4.68 9.93
CA LEU A 45 0.74 3.96 8.65
C LEU A 45 -0.48 4.27 7.74
N ARG A 46 -1.65 4.54 8.32
CA ARG A 46 -2.83 4.98 7.56
C ARG A 46 -2.59 6.33 6.87
N ARG A 47 -1.79 7.24 7.45
CA ARG A 47 -1.44 8.52 6.79
C ARG A 47 -0.60 8.32 5.54
N ARG A 48 0.39 7.43 5.57
CA ARG A 48 1.23 7.11 4.40
C ARG A 48 0.40 6.46 3.29
N HIS A 49 -0.49 5.53 3.64
CA HIS A 49 -1.43 4.96 2.67
C HIS A 49 -2.42 6.00 2.15
N ARG A 50 -2.92 6.91 3.01
CA ARG A 50 -3.75 8.05 2.58
C ARG A 50 -3.04 8.90 1.55
N SER A 51 -1.76 9.23 1.64
CA SER A 51 -1.13 10.12 0.63
C SER A 51 -1.27 9.62 -0.82
N GLY A 52 -1.12 8.31 -1.06
CA GLY A 52 -1.33 7.71 -2.40
C GLY A 52 -2.79 7.41 -2.71
N TYR A 53 -3.54 6.89 -1.73
CA TYR A 53 -4.99 6.65 -1.83
C TYR A 53 -5.74 7.97 -2.07
N ASN A 54 -5.26 9.07 -1.53
CA ASN A 54 -5.89 10.39 -1.57
C ASN A 54 -6.02 10.88 -3.00
N ARG A 55 -5.03 10.70 -3.89
CA ARG A 55 -5.12 11.32 -5.22
C ARG A 55 -6.21 10.67 -6.07
N VAL A 56 -6.20 9.34 -6.15
CA VAL A 56 -7.23 8.56 -6.84
C VAL A 56 -8.62 8.80 -6.21
N ASN A 57 -8.70 8.82 -4.88
CA ASN A 57 -9.97 9.11 -4.21
C ASN A 57 -10.40 10.56 -4.41
N LEU A 58 -9.49 11.53 -4.47
CA LEU A 58 -9.78 12.94 -4.76
C LEU A 58 -10.43 13.07 -6.14
N ASP A 59 -9.85 12.41 -7.15
CA ASP A 59 -10.38 12.40 -8.51
C ASP A 59 -11.78 11.76 -8.56
N ILE A 60 -11.99 10.67 -7.81
CA ILE A 60 -13.30 10.02 -7.69
C ILE A 60 -14.31 10.92 -6.95
N PHE A 61 -13.90 11.58 -5.88
CA PHE A 61 -14.78 12.49 -5.12
C PHE A 61 -15.21 13.67 -5.98
N GLN A 62 -14.31 14.25 -6.78
CA GLN A 62 -14.66 15.30 -7.75
C GLN A 62 -15.62 14.80 -8.84
N LEU A 63 -15.44 13.58 -9.32
CA LEU A 63 -16.38 12.96 -10.26
C LEU A 63 -17.75 12.67 -9.62
N TRP A 64 -17.75 12.30 -8.34
CA TRP A 64 -18.96 12.04 -7.57
C TRP A 64 -19.78 13.31 -7.36
N GLU A 65 -19.12 14.43 -7.04
CA GLU A 65 -19.75 15.75 -6.92
C GLU A 65 -20.39 16.22 -8.24
N LYS A 66 -19.76 15.90 -9.38
CA LYS A 66 -20.32 16.15 -10.72
C LYS A 66 -21.53 15.27 -11.04
N LEU A 67 -21.56 14.03 -10.56
CA LEU A 67 -22.72 13.14 -10.66
C LEU A 67 -23.88 13.67 -9.81
N ASP A 68 -23.60 14.10 -8.58
CA ASP A 68 -24.59 14.65 -7.65
C ASP A 68 -25.21 15.95 -8.19
N SER A 69 -24.39 16.78 -8.83
CA SER A 69 -24.83 17.98 -9.55
C SER A 69 -25.54 17.68 -10.88
N ARG A 70 -25.78 16.40 -11.22
CA ARG A 70 -26.35 15.90 -12.50
C ARG A 70 -25.63 16.40 -13.76
N LEU A 71 -24.38 16.84 -13.63
CA LEU A 71 -23.54 17.30 -14.75
C LEU A 71 -23.00 16.14 -15.59
N VAL A 72 -22.92 14.95 -15.00
CA VAL A 72 -22.41 13.73 -15.61
C VAL A 72 -23.45 12.63 -15.46
N THR A 73 -23.70 11.86 -16.52
CA THR A 73 -24.59 10.70 -16.44
C THR A 73 -23.91 9.53 -15.74
N THR A 74 -24.65 8.68 -15.03
CA THR A 74 -24.11 7.49 -14.33
C THR A 74 -23.23 6.61 -15.22
N SER A 75 -23.57 6.46 -16.50
CA SER A 75 -22.76 5.71 -17.47
C SER A 75 -21.41 6.35 -17.78
N GLN A 76 -21.33 7.68 -17.80
CA GLN A 76 -20.08 8.43 -17.97
C GLN A 76 -19.24 8.39 -16.70
N PHE A 77 -19.87 8.51 -15.52
CA PHE A 77 -19.21 8.36 -14.22
C PHE A 77 -18.53 6.99 -14.10
N LEU A 78 -19.25 5.90 -14.36
CA LEU A 78 -18.71 4.54 -14.28
C LEU A 78 -17.57 4.29 -15.29
N ARG A 79 -17.64 4.90 -16.48
CA ARG A 79 -16.57 4.83 -17.48
C ARG A 79 -15.29 5.54 -17.02
N GLU A 80 -15.42 6.71 -16.40
CA GLU A 80 -14.28 7.43 -15.83
C GLU A 80 -13.69 6.70 -14.60
N CYS A 81 -14.52 6.13 -13.73
CA CYS A 81 -14.04 5.28 -12.64
C CYS A 81 -13.29 4.04 -13.15
N ALA A 82 -13.80 3.39 -14.20
CA ALA A 82 -13.12 2.27 -14.84
C ALA A 82 -11.78 2.68 -15.48
N ARG A 83 -11.66 3.92 -15.98
CA ARG A 83 -10.40 4.48 -16.49
C ARG A 83 -9.40 4.75 -15.37
N ILE A 84 -9.86 5.27 -14.23
CA ILE A 84 -9.03 5.55 -13.04
C ILE A 84 -8.51 4.25 -12.39
N TYR A 85 -9.32 3.19 -12.36
CA TYR A 85 -8.93 1.88 -11.79
C TYR A 85 -8.41 0.87 -12.80
N GLY A 86 -8.49 1.16 -14.11
CA GLY A 86 -8.10 0.24 -15.18
C GLY A 86 -6.58 -0.01 -15.23
N PRO A 87 -6.12 -1.18 -15.71
CA PRO A 87 -4.71 -1.57 -15.71
C PRO A 87 -3.86 -0.86 -16.80
N GLY A 88 -4.01 0.46 -16.95
CA GLY A 88 -3.44 1.21 -18.08
C GLY A 88 -3.05 2.66 -17.84
N ASP A 89 -2.96 3.16 -16.60
CA ASP A 89 -2.35 4.47 -16.34
C ASP A 89 -1.61 4.51 -14.99
N THR A 90 -0.63 3.63 -14.81
CA THR A 90 0.51 3.96 -13.95
C THR A 90 1.33 5.03 -14.68
N ARG A 91 0.83 6.27 -14.74
CA ARG A 91 1.63 7.44 -15.09
C ARG A 91 2.74 7.54 -14.06
N ARG A 92 3.92 7.08 -14.47
CA ARG A 92 5.21 7.21 -13.80
C ARG A 92 5.53 8.68 -13.53
#